data_AF-A0A2H3CTN9-F1
#
_entry.id   AF-A0A2H3CTN9-F1
#
_cell.length_a   1.000
_cell.length_b   1.000
_cell.length_c   1.000
_cell.angle_alpha   90.00
_cell.angle_beta   90.00
_cell.angle_gamma   90.00
#
_symmetry.space_group_name_H-M   'P 1'
#
loop_
_entity.id
_entity.type
_entity.pdbx_description
1 polymer ?
#
loop_
_entity_poly.entity_id
_entity_poly.type
_entity_poly.pdbx_seq_one_letter_code
_entity_poly.pdbx_strand_id
1 'polypeptide(L)'
;MKPRNTSGRDHDSESASGSKPLSMCDALSHLHDMEASVFNIMNYLITQVNNIDSSDSRENTLAILEPLNDSALHFITPVVNAWDDTTVVKYFARHLCPPLETYFESDRYQSVRWNTQRAREVLPYLDATIVRIEAPLTAQLRRLKYQESRFLKWPPWSSLSPELVNLLDNLPQTLSALRYYCRQTMQYLDAIEDFVVCLNEFFNDERRAAAFGRRREFVEALHDLADIVEKSQEAARHHPGVLWCNKDRNWVHRSRIY
;
A
#
# COMPACT_ATOMS: atom_id res chain seq x y z
N MET A 1 -62.02 27.69 -9.55
CA MET A 1 -61.79 27.36 -8.12
C MET A 1 -61.05 26.02 -8.02
N LYS A 2 -60.37 25.72 -6.90
CA LYS A 2 -59.74 24.41 -6.55
C LYS A 2 -60.79 23.46 -5.92
N PRO A 3 -60.50 22.17 -5.58
CA PRO A 3 -59.27 21.36 -5.66
C PRO A 3 -59.47 20.13 -6.62
N ARG A 4 -59.02 18.86 -6.48
CA ARG A 4 -58.25 18.09 -5.46
C ARG A 4 -57.56 16.82 -6.06
N ASN A 5 -56.78 16.17 -5.19
CA ASN A 5 -56.03 14.91 -5.20
C ASN A 5 -56.91 13.64 -5.53
N THR A 6 -56.42 12.38 -5.70
CA THR A 6 -55.39 11.61 -4.93
C THR A 6 -54.79 10.39 -5.66
N SER A 7 -53.54 10.04 -5.28
CA SER A 7 -52.88 8.70 -5.33
C SER A 7 -52.65 8.04 -6.72
N GLY A 8 -51.54 7.34 -7.00
CA GLY A 8 -50.26 7.21 -6.29
C GLY A 8 -49.66 5.80 -6.34
N ARG A 9 -48.33 5.71 -6.56
CA ARG A 9 -47.37 4.67 -6.09
C ARG A 9 -47.59 3.19 -6.50
N ASP A 10 -46.59 2.37 -6.80
CA ASP A 10 -45.12 2.51 -6.91
C ASP A 10 -44.59 1.38 -7.85
N HIS A 11 -43.26 1.25 -7.97
CA HIS A 11 -42.49 0.08 -8.45
C HIS A 11 -42.36 -0.12 -9.99
N ASP A 12 -41.18 -0.40 -10.58
CA ASP A 12 -39.83 -0.55 -10.00
C ASP A 12 -38.74 0.14 -10.86
N SER A 13 -37.65 0.57 -10.20
CA SER A 13 -36.41 1.02 -10.85
C SER A 13 -35.20 0.59 -10.02
N GLU A 14 -34.78 -0.66 -10.17
CA GLU A 14 -33.69 -1.26 -9.40
C GLU A 14 -32.28 -0.73 -9.79
N SER A 15 -31.39 -0.75 -8.79
CA SER A 15 -29.94 -0.98 -8.97
C SER A 15 -29.08 0.04 -9.72
N ALA A 16 -29.30 1.35 -9.51
CA ALA A 16 -28.20 2.30 -9.57
C ALA A 16 -27.37 2.24 -8.26
N SER A 17 -26.51 1.24 -8.12
CA SER A 17 -25.60 1.10 -6.96
C SER A 17 -24.44 2.10 -7.05
N GLY A 18 -24.77 3.39 -6.90
CA GLY A 18 -23.81 4.49 -6.85
C GLY A 18 -22.98 4.42 -5.57
N SER A 19 -21.88 3.68 -5.61
CA SER A 19 -20.85 3.75 -4.57
C SER A 19 -20.41 5.20 -4.41
N LYS A 20 -20.68 5.78 -3.24
CA LYS A 20 -20.29 7.16 -2.91
C LYS A 20 -18.80 7.34 -3.24
N PRO A 21 -18.40 8.38 -4.01
CA PRO A 21 -16.98 8.62 -4.29
C PRO A 21 -16.24 8.79 -2.95
N LEU A 22 -15.10 8.11 -2.85
CA LEU A 22 -14.26 8.10 -1.66
C LEU A 22 -13.76 9.53 -1.38
N SER A 23 -13.81 9.98 -0.13
CA SER A 23 -13.22 11.29 0.20
C SER A 23 -11.70 11.19 0.34
N MET A 24 -10.99 12.29 0.11
CA MET A 24 -9.53 12.35 0.30
C MET A 24 -9.12 11.96 1.72
N CYS A 25 -9.91 12.32 2.75
CA CYS A 25 -9.65 11.93 4.14
C CYS A 25 -9.78 10.40 4.35
N ASP A 26 -10.81 9.80 3.75
CA ASP A 26 -10.99 8.34 3.78
C ASP A 26 -9.84 7.65 3.02
N ALA A 27 -9.44 8.18 1.86
CA ALA A 27 -8.35 7.64 1.05
C ALA A 27 -7.00 7.68 1.80
N LEU A 28 -6.66 8.79 2.45
CA LEU A 28 -5.43 8.93 3.24
C LEU A 28 -5.40 7.99 4.45
N SER A 29 -6.52 7.86 5.16
CA SER A 29 -6.62 6.98 6.33
C SER A 29 -6.49 5.50 5.94
N HIS A 30 -7.26 5.07 4.93
CA HIS A 30 -7.18 3.67 4.49
C HIS A 30 -5.88 3.36 3.74
N LEU A 31 -5.26 4.32 3.02
CA LEU A 31 -3.94 4.12 2.41
C LEU A 31 -2.91 3.71 3.46
N HIS A 32 -2.92 4.35 4.64
CA HIS A 32 -2.07 3.97 5.77
C HIS A 32 -2.33 2.54 6.24
N ASP A 33 -3.59 2.19 6.53
CA ASP A 33 -3.93 0.85 7.03
C ASP A 33 -3.57 -0.26 6.03
N MET A 34 -3.77 -0.03 4.72
CA MET A 34 -3.44 -1.02 3.70
C MET A 34 -1.93 -1.13 3.48
N GLU A 35 -1.20 -0.02 3.39
CA GLU A 35 0.26 -0.02 3.22
C GLU A 35 0.96 -0.68 4.42
N ALA A 36 0.55 -0.32 5.64
CA ALA A 36 0.99 -1.00 6.85
C ALA A 36 0.63 -2.50 6.85
N SER A 37 -0.50 -2.91 6.26
CA SER A 37 -0.88 -4.32 6.13
C SER A 37 0.00 -5.07 5.11
N VAL A 38 0.36 -4.45 3.98
CA VAL A 38 1.36 -4.99 3.04
C VAL A 38 2.70 -5.17 3.73
N PHE A 39 3.18 -4.12 4.43
CA PHE A 39 4.44 -4.15 5.16
C PHE A 39 4.46 -5.24 6.24
N ASN A 40 3.40 -5.34 7.06
CA ASN A 40 3.31 -6.33 8.13
C ASN A 40 3.31 -7.77 7.61
N ILE A 41 2.66 -8.07 6.48
CA ILE A 41 2.74 -9.39 5.85
C ILE A 41 4.15 -9.69 5.34
N MET A 42 4.79 -8.74 4.65
CA MET A 42 6.17 -8.93 4.18
C MET A 42 7.14 -9.18 5.33
N ASN A 43 7.03 -8.40 6.41
CA ASN A 43 7.84 -8.57 7.62
C ASN A 43 7.54 -9.90 8.33
N TYR A 44 6.27 -10.33 8.41
CA TYR A 44 5.88 -11.65 8.93
C TYR A 44 6.54 -12.78 8.14
N LEU A 45 6.40 -12.81 6.81
CA LEU A 45 6.98 -13.87 5.95
C LEU A 45 8.51 -13.96 6.14
N ILE A 46 9.20 -12.83 6.13
CA ILE A 46 10.66 -12.76 6.36
C ILE A 46 11.03 -13.23 7.77
N THR A 47 10.23 -12.87 8.79
CA THR A 47 10.48 -13.25 10.20
C THR A 47 10.31 -14.76 10.39
N GLN A 48 9.23 -15.36 9.89
CA GLN A 48 9.00 -16.80 10.04
C GLN A 48 10.07 -17.63 9.32
N VAL A 49 10.57 -17.17 8.16
CA VAL A 49 11.67 -17.84 7.46
C VAL A 49 13.01 -17.66 8.19
N ASN A 50 13.24 -16.52 8.85
CA ASN A 50 14.46 -16.32 9.65
C ASN A 50 14.54 -17.22 10.88
N ASN A 51 13.39 -17.64 11.43
CA ASN A 51 13.26 -18.57 12.55
C ASN A 51 13.59 -20.04 12.19
N ILE A 52 13.92 -20.35 10.94
CA ILE A 52 14.35 -21.71 10.53
C ILE A 52 15.79 -21.96 11.02
N ASP A 53 15.96 -22.93 11.92
CA ASP A 53 17.25 -23.28 12.56
C ASP A 53 18.36 -23.63 11.57
N SER A 54 18.03 -24.41 10.54
CA SER A 54 18.99 -24.86 9.53
C SER A 54 19.32 -23.71 8.58
N SER A 55 20.57 -23.23 8.60
CA SER A 55 20.99 -22.07 7.79
C SER A 55 20.77 -22.30 6.29
N ASP A 56 21.18 -23.45 5.77
CA ASP A 56 20.96 -23.85 4.36
C ASP A 56 19.46 -23.85 4.03
N SER A 57 18.61 -24.34 4.95
CA SER A 57 17.17 -24.39 4.77
C SER A 57 16.54 -23.00 4.76
N ARG A 58 17.00 -22.11 5.65
CA ARG A 58 16.63 -20.69 5.68
C ARG A 58 17.03 -20.00 4.39
N GLU A 59 18.28 -20.13 3.95
CA GLU A 59 18.80 -19.48 2.74
C GLU A 59 18.05 -19.94 1.48
N ASN A 60 17.84 -21.25 1.30
CA ASN A 60 17.02 -21.77 0.19
C ASN A 60 15.56 -21.26 0.23
N THR A 61 15.02 -20.96 1.41
CA THR A 61 13.65 -20.44 1.55
C THR A 61 13.58 -18.92 1.36
N LEU A 62 14.61 -18.18 1.79
CA LEU A 62 14.79 -16.75 1.49
C LEU A 62 14.97 -16.51 0.00
N ALA A 63 15.72 -17.35 -0.72
CA ALA A 63 15.88 -17.26 -2.18
C ALA A 63 14.55 -17.43 -2.95
N ILE A 64 13.56 -18.12 -2.37
CA ILE A 64 12.20 -18.21 -2.94
C ILE A 64 11.39 -16.93 -2.65
N LEU A 65 11.62 -16.27 -1.51
CA LEU A 65 10.98 -15.00 -1.14
C LEU A 65 11.65 -13.75 -1.75
N GLU A 66 12.92 -13.82 -2.14
CA GLU A 66 13.70 -12.68 -2.66
C GLU A 66 12.99 -11.95 -3.83
N PRO A 67 12.45 -12.63 -4.85
CA PRO A 67 11.68 -11.96 -5.92
C PRO A 67 10.41 -11.25 -5.42
N LEU A 68 9.76 -11.74 -4.36
CA LEU A 68 8.62 -11.07 -3.75
C LEU A 68 9.07 -9.81 -3.02
N ASN A 69 10.17 -9.88 -2.26
CA ASN A 69 10.73 -8.73 -1.55
C ASN A 69 11.20 -7.64 -2.53
N ASP A 70 11.79 -8.02 -3.67
CA ASP A 70 12.09 -7.11 -4.78
C ASP A 70 10.82 -6.44 -5.32
N SER A 71 9.81 -7.24 -5.68
CA SER A 71 8.57 -6.74 -6.28
C SER A 71 7.78 -5.84 -5.32
N ALA A 72 7.72 -6.20 -4.03
CA ALA A 72 7.05 -5.43 -3.00
C ALA A 72 7.75 -4.08 -2.77
N LEU A 73 9.08 -4.04 -2.75
CA LEU A 73 9.83 -2.78 -2.66
C LEU A 73 9.65 -1.88 -3.88
N HIS A 74 9.67 -2.45 -5.08
CA HIS A 74 9.41 -1.69 -6.31
C HIS A 74 7.99 -1.14 -6.39
N PHE A 75 7.04 -1.69 -5.63
CA PHE A 75 5.68 -1.17 -5.46
C PHE A 75 5.58 -0.13 -4.34
N ILE A 76 6.07 -0.44 -3.13
CA ILE A 76 5.90 0.41 -1.94
C ILE A 76 6.72 1.70 -2.03
N THR A 77 7.93 1.68 -2.59
CA THR A 77 8.74 2.90 -2.73
C THR A 77 8.02 4.00 -3.53
N PRO A 78 7.50 3.76 -4.75
CA PRO A 78 6.70 4.78 -5.43
C PRO A 78 5.39 5.12 -4.70
N VAL A 79 4.71 4.17 -4.03
CA VAL A 79 3.51 4.50 -3.21
C VAL A 79 3.84 5.55 -2.14
N VAL A 80 4.91 5.36 -1.37
CA VAL A 80 5.29 6.28 -0.29
C VAL A 80 5.84 7.60 -0.84
N ASN A 81 6.56 7.59 -1.96
CA ASN A 81 6.97 8.83 -2.64
C ASN A 81 5.76 9.66 -3.09
N ALA A 82 4.83 9.06 -3.82
CA ALA A 82 3.61 9.71 -4.29
C ALA A 82 2.80 10.29 -3.12
N TRP A 83 2.72 9.56 -2.01
CA TRP A 83 2.04 10.00 -0.81
C TRP A 83 2.78 11.16 -0.11
N ASP A 84 4.12 11.17 -0.03
CA ASP A 84 4.89 12.32 0.52
C ASP A 84 4.65 13.61 -0.30
N ASP A 85 4.65 13.47 -1.63
CA ASP A 85 4.46 14.59 -2.55
C ASP A 85 3.02 15.18 -2.53
N THR A 86 2.03 14.46 -1.97
CA THR A 86 0.67 15.03 -1.72
C THR A 86 0.68 16.24 -0.79
N THR A 87 1.79 16.50 -0.08
CA THR A 87 2.06 17.78 0.61
C THR A 87 1.85 19.01 -0.28
N VAL A 88 1.85 18.88 -1.62
CA VAL A 88 1.42 19.95 -2.54
C VAL A 88 0.02 20.51 -2.22
N VAL A 89 -0.88 19.75 -1.58
CA VAL A 89 -2.16 20.25 -1.06
C VAL A 89 -1.95 21.44 -0.09
N LYS A 90 -0.85 21.45 0.66
CA LYS A 90 -0.46 22.55 1.56
C LYS A 90 -0.03 23.83 0.82
N TYR A 91 0.44 23.72 -0.43
CA TYR A 91 0.63 24.86 -1.32
C TYR A 91 -0.72 25.42 -1.76
N PHE A 92 -1.60 24.57 -2.30
CA PHE A 92 -2.94 24.98 -2.74
C PHE A 92 -3.74 25.64 -1.62
N ALA A 93 -3.69 25.11 -0.39
CA ALA A 93 -4.34 25.72 0.78
C ALA A 93 -3.86 27.15 1.07
N ARG A 94 -2.55 27.40 0.94
CA ARG A 94 -1.91 28.70 1.25
C ARG A 94 -2.05 29.74 0.13
N HIS A 95 -2.03 29.31 -1.12
CA HIS A 95 -1.87 30.19 -2.27
C HIS A 95 -3.10 30.26 -3.18
N LEU A 96 -3.98 29.24 -3.15
CA LEU A 96 -5.19 29.14 -3.97
C LEU A 96 -4.94 29.33 -5.48
N CYS A 97 -3.76 28.95 -5.95
CA CYS A 97 -3.31 28.99 -7.33
C CYS A 97 -2.42 27.74 -7.62
N PRO A 98 -2.18 27.38 -8.89
CA PRO A 98 -1.19 26.34 -9.22
C PRO A 98 0.22 26.80 -8.86
N PRO A 99 1.10 25.90 -8.39
CA PRO A 99 2.52 26.19 -8.30
C PRO A 99 3.07 26.40 -9.72
N LEU A 100 3.72 27.55 -9.95
CA LEU A 100 4.36 27.87 -11.23
C LEU A 100 5.46 26.85 -11.55
N GLU A 101 5.70 26.57 -12.83
CA GLU A 101 6.60 25.49 -13.32
C GLU A 101 8.06 25.57 -12.81
N THR A 102 8.48 26.69 -12.23
CA THR A 102 9.80 26.90 -11.63
C THR A 102 9.85 26.69 -10.11
N TYR A 103 8.77 26.16 -9.49
CA TYR A 103 8.66 25.93 -8.05
C TYR A 103 8.71 24.45 -7.70
N PHE A 104 9.36 24.15 -6.57
CA PHE A 104 9.48 22.83 -5.97
C PHE A 104 8.14 22.13 -5.75
N GLU A 105 7.08 22.88 -5.46
CA GLU A 105 5.73 22.35 -5.30
C GLU A 105 5.07 21.95 -6.65
N SER A 106 5.54 22.48 -7.78
CA SER A 106 5.16 22.02 -9.12
C SER A 106 5.85 20.70 -9.47
N ASP A 107 7.11 20.53 -9.07
CA ASP A 107 7.80 19.23 -9.14
C ASP A 107 7.05 18.18 -8.31
N ARG A 108 6.58 18.53 -7.09
CA ARG A 108 5.76 17.64 -6.24
C ARG A 108 4.47 17.22 -6.92
N TYR A 109 3.71 18.14 -7.52
CA TYR A 109 2.51 17.79 -8.29
C TYR A 109 2.78 16.73 -9.37
N GLN A 110 3.82 16.93 -10.19
CA GLN A 110 4.19 15.95 -11.23
C GLN A 110 4.73 14.64 -10.63
N SER A 111 5.45 14.72 -9.50
CA SER A 111 6.02 13.58 -8.79
C SER A 111 4.94 12.67 -8.18
N VAL A 112 3.82 13.21 -7.68
CA VAL A 112 2.63 12.40 -7.30
C VAL A 112 2.22 11.52 -8.47
N ARG A 113 1.94 12.12 -9.64
CA ARG A 113 1.46 11.40 -10.83
C ARG A 113 2.46 10.37 -11.33
N TRP A 114 3.72 10.76 -11.43
CA TRP A 114 4.82 9.90 -11.88
C TRP A 114 5.02 8.69 -10.98
N ASN A 115 5.02 8.88 -9.66
CA ASN A 115 5.17 7.79 -8.72
C ASN A 115 3.90 6.91 -8.65
N THR A 116 2.68 7.47 -8.67
CA THR A 116 1.44 6.68 -8.76
C THR A 116 1.42 5.82 -10.02
N GLN A 117 1.76 6.38 -11.19
CA GLN A 117 1.88 5.62 -12.44
C GLN A 117 2.94 4.51 -12.34
N ARG A 118 4.09 4.77 -11.71
CA ARG A 118 5.13 3.75 -11.48
C ARG A 118 4.67 2.61 -10.56
N ALA A 119 3.91 2.91 -9.50
CA ALA A 119 3.30 1.89 -8.65
C ALA A 119 2.27 1.04 -9.42
N ARG A 120 1.44 1.71 -10.23
CA ARG A 120 0.42 1.12 -11.12
C ARG A 120 1.04 0.18 -12.16
N GLU A 121 2.20 0.54 -12.71
CA GLU A 121 2.99 -0.30 -13.63
C GLU A 121 3.65 -1.51 -12.95
N VAL A 122 4.10 -1.39 -11.70
CA VAL A 122 4.74 -2.49 -10.96
C VAL A 122 3.72 -3.49 -10.41
N LEU A 123 2.52 -3.05 -10.04
CA LEU A 123 1.50 -3.89 -9.40
C LEU A 123 1.24 -5.22 -10.13
N PRO A 124 1.07 -5.30 -11.47
CA PRO A 124 0.91 -6.58 -12.19
C PRO A 124 2.08 -7.56 -12.03
N TYR A 125 3.33 -7.06 -11.94
CA TYR A 125 4.52 -7.90 -11.75
C TYR A 125 4.62 -8.43 -10.31
N LEU A 126 4.17 -7.66 -9.32
CA LEU A 126 4.00 -8.10 -7.94
C LEU A 126 2.88 -9.15 -7.85
N ASP A 127 1.72 -8.89 -8.45
CA ASP A 127 0.57 -9.80 -8.55
C ASP A 127 0.97 -11.17 -9.16
N ALA A 128 1.76 -11.15 -10.24
CA ALA A 128 2.31 -12.35 -10.88
C ALA A 128 3.41 -13.04 -10.05
N THR A 129 4.21 -12.29 -9.30
CA THR A 129 5.26 -12.84 -8.43
C THR A 129 4.68 -13.55 -7.21
N ILE A 130 3.64 -12.99 -6.58
CA ILE A 130 2.89 -13.62 -5.49
C ILE A 130 2.41 -15.03 -5.91
N VAL A 131 1.80 -15.15 -7.08
CA VAL A 131 1.36 -16.45 -7.64
C VAL A 131 2.54 -17.37 -7.97
N ARG A 132 3.65 -16.83 -8.50
CA ARG A 132 4.84 -17.62 -8.90
C ARG A 132 5.55 -18.26 -7.70
N ILE A 133 5.58 -17.60 -6.53
CA ILE A 133 6.30 -18.12 -5.35
C ILE A 133 5.50 -19.12 -4.52
N GLU A 134 4.16 -19.13 -4.62
CA GLU A 134 3.28 -19.89 -3.72
C GLU A 134 3.61 -21.39 -3.71
N ALA A 135 3.65 -22.03 -4.88
CA ALA A 135 3.92 -23.46 -5.00
C ALA A 135 5.37 -23.85 -4.62
N PRO A 136 6.43 -23.15 -5.08
CA PRO A 136 7.80 -23.37 -4.60
C PRO A 136 7.94 -23.23 -3.07
N LEU A 137 7.38 -22.17 -2.48
CA LEU A 137 7.48 -21.90 -1.04
C LEU A 137 6.72 -22.97 -0.24
N THR A 138 5.50 -23.32 -0.67
CA THR A 138 4.72 -24.41 -0.10
C THR A 138 5.46 -25.75 -0.15
N ALA A 139 6.12 -26.05 -1.27
CA ALA A 139 6.89 -27.29 -1.43
C ALA A 139 8.11 -27.33 -0.51
N GLN A 140 8.85 -26.22 -0.38
CA GLN A 140 10.00 -26.10 0.52
C GLN A 140 9.55 -26.20 1.98
N LEU A 141 8.52 -25.47 2.42
CA LEU A 141 8.00 -25.58 3.80
C LEU A 141 7.51 -26.99 4.14
N ARG A 142 6.84 -27.69 3.20
CA ARG A 142 6.47 -29.11 3.37
C ARG A 142 7.68 -30.03 3.48
N ARG A 143 8.76 -29.77 2.73
CA ARG A 143 10.04 -30.49 2.83
C ARG A 143 10.69 -30.30 4.20
N LEU A 144 10.70 -29.08 4.74
CA LEU A 144 11.21 -28.78 6.09
C LEU A 144 10.39 -29.46 7.19
N LYS A 145 9.04 -29.31 7.16
CA LYS A 145 8.09 -30.02 8.04
C LYS A 145 8.35 -31.54 8.05
N TYR A 146 8.66 -32.11 6.89
CA TYR A 146 9.00 -33.52 6.76
C TYR A 146 10.40 -33.88 7.29
N GLN A 147 11.41 -33.03 7.08
CA GLN A 147 12.76 -33.21 7.63
C GLN A 147 12.75 -33.15 9.17
N GLU A 148 12.10 -32.13 9.78
CA GLU A 148 11.85 -32.07 11.23
C GLU A 148 11.20 -33.36 11.73
N SER A 149 10.10 -33.80 11.11
CA SER A 149 9.39 -35.03 11.50
C SER A 149 10.23 -36.33 11.43
N ARG A 150 11.36 -36.32 10.72
CA ARG A 150 12.34 -37.42 10.71
C ARG A 150 13.35 -37.32 11.84
N PHE A 151 13.85 -36.12 12.15
CA PHE A 151 14.80 -35.89 13.26
C PHE A 151 14.13 -36.02 14.63
N LEU A 152 12.90 -35.55 14.78
CA LEU A 152 12.07 -35.62 16.01
C LEU A 152 11.67 -37.06 16.42
N LYS A 153 12.20 -38.09 15.75
CA LYS A 153 12.12 -39.49 16.18
C LYS A 153 13.13 -39.86 17.28
N TRP A 154 14.05 -38.96 17.62
CA TRP A 154 15.02 -39.14 18.70
C TRP A 154 14.75 -38.17 19.87
N PRO A 155 14.46 -38.67 21.08
CA PRO A 155 14.46 -37.85 22.29
C PRO A 155 15.84 -37.20 22.53
N PRO A 156 15.92 -36.03 23.18
CA PRO A 156 14.87 -35.36 23.95
C PRO A 156 14.14 -34.23 23.21
N TRP A 157 14.34 -34.05 21.90
CA TRP A 157 13.76 -32.95 21.13
C TRP A 157 12.43 -33.38 20.50
N SER A 158 11.30 -32.89 21.05
CA SER A 158 9.97 -33.47 20.78
C SER A 158 8.86 -32.44 20.53
N SER A 159 9.05 -31.57 19.54
CA SER A 159 7.97 -30.78 18.91
C SER A 159 8.39 -30.34 17.49
N LEU A 160 7.46 -30.36 16.53
CA LEU A 160 7.61 -29.54 15.31
C LEU A 160 7.64 -28.07 15.71
N SER A 161 8.30 -27.21 14.94
CA SER A 161 8.14 -25.76 15.09
C SER A 161 6.67 -25.36 14.88
N PRO A 162 5.99 -24.76 15.89
CA PRO A 162 4.65 -24.22 15.70
C PRO A 162 4.62 -23.11 14.64
N GLU A 163 5.71 -22.35 14.52
CA GLU A 163 5.92 -21.28 13.55
C GLU A 163 5.86 -21.82 12.12
N LEU A 164 6.58 -22.90 11.84
CA LEU A 164 6.65 -23.51 10.51
C LEU A 164 5.33 -24.21 10.12
N VAL A 165 4.61 -24.77 11.10
CA VAL A 165 3.25 -25.29 10.89
C VAL A 165 2.29 -24.16 10.57
N ASN A 166 2.25 -23.10 11.40
CA ASN A 166 1.38 -21.96 11.22
C ASN A 166 1.65 -21.21 9.91
N LEU A 167 2.92 -21.03 9.52
CA LEU A 167 3.29 -20.43 8.24
C LEU A 167 2.75 -21.27 7.07
N LEU A 168 2.99 -22.58 7.06
CA LEU A 168 2.56 -23.45 5.96
C LEU A 168 1.03 -23.49 5.83
N ASP A 169 0.31 -23.58 6.95
CA ASP A 169 -1.13 -23.81 6.95
C ASP A 169 -1.93 -22.50 6.69
N ASN A 170 -1.31 -21.31 6.85
CA ASN A 170 -1.89 -20.00 6.51
C ASN A 170 -1.35 -19.37 5.21
N LEU A 171 -0.28 -19.91 4.58
CA LEU A 171 0.42 -19.26 3.47
C LEU A 171 -0.51 -18.81 2.31
N PRO A 172 -1.47 -19.61 1.81
CA PRO A 172 -2.38 -19.16 0.75
C PRO A 172 -3.22 -17.94 1.15
N GLN A 173 -3.70 -17.90 2.40
CA GLN A 173 -4.44 -16.79 2.97
C GLN A 173 -3.55 -15.56 3.12
N THR A 174 -2.31 -15.72 3.60
CA THR A 174 -1.32 -14.64 3.71
C THR A 174 -0.97 -14.02 2.36
N LEU A 175 -0.76 -14.84 1.32
CA LEU A 175 -0.46 -14.36 -0.03
C LEU A 175 -1.70 -13.72 -0.71
N SER A 176 -2.88 -14.27 -0.48
CA SER A 176 -4.15 -13.67 -0.94
C SER A 176 -4.43 -12.31 -0.27
N ALA A 177 -4.17 -12.21 1.05
CA ALA A 177 -4.29 -10.96 1.79
C ALA A 177 -3.28 -9.92 1.32
N LEU A 178 -2.00 -10.29 1.11
CA LEU A 178 -0.98 -9.41 0.54
C LEU A 178 -1.45 -8.84 -0.81
N ARG A 179 -1.95 -9.71 -1.69
CA ARG A 179 -2.48 -9.33 -3.01
C ARG A 179 -3.68 -8.37 -2.90
N TYR A 180 -4.59 -8.62 -1.95
CA TYR A 180 -5.71 -7.73 -1.66
C TYR A 180 -5.23 -6.35 -1.20
N TYR A 181 -4.34 -6.30 -0.20
CA TYR A 181 -3.86 -5.04 0.36
C TYR A 181 -3.10 -4.20 -0.67
N CYS A 182 -2.20 -4.78 -1.49
CA CYS A 182 -1.53 -4.04 -2.57
C CYS A 182 -2.53 -3.40 -3.56
N ARG A 183 -3.65 -4.07 -3.84
CA ARG A 183 -4.71 -3.53 -4.72
C ARG A 183 -5.52 -2.42 -4.05
N GLN A 184 -5.80 -2.53 -2.75
CA GLN A 184 -6.46 -1.46 -1.99
C GLN A 184 -5.57 -0.22 -1.84
N THR A 185 -4.29 -0.41 -1.48
CA THR A 185 -3.25 0.63 -1.50
C THR A 185 -3.24 1.38 -2.84
N MET A 186 -3.27 0.65 -3.97
CA MET A 186 -3.30 1.28 -5.30
C MET A 186 -4.60 2.06 -5.55
N GLN A 187 -5.77 1.51 -5.21
CA GLN A 187 -7.06 2.21 -5.36
C GLN A 187 -7.15 3.50 -4.54
N TYR A 188 -6.58 3.51 -3.33
CA TYR A 188 -6.50 4.71 -2.50
C TYR A 188 -5.51 5.73 -3.05
N LEU A 189 -4.38 5.28 -3.61
CA LEU A 189 -3.42 6.16 -4.27
C LEU A 189 -3.92 6.73 -5.61
N ASP A 190 -4.72 5.96 -6.36
CA ASP A 190 -5.42 6.44 -7.58
C ASP A 190 -6.38 7.58 -7.23
N ALA A 191 -7.23 7.42 -6.19
CA ALA A 191 -8.13 8.47 -5.72
C ALA A 191 -7.40 9.72 -5.20
N ILE A 192 -6.19 9.54 -4.66
CA ILE A 192 -5.29 10.61 -4.24
C ILE A 192 -4.67 11.35 -5.45
N GLU A 193 -4.27 10.64 -6.52
CA GLU A 193 -3.83 11.26 -7.78
C GLU A 193 -4.96 12.10 -8.38
N ASP A 194 -6.15 11.51 -8.54
CA ASP A 194 -7.33 12.18 -9.11
C ASP A 194 -7.67 13.47 -8.34
N PHE A 195 -7.65 13.44 -7.00
CA PHE A 195 -7.90 14.62 -6.19
C PHE A 195 -6.83 15.72 -6.40
N VAL A 196 -5.54 15.36 -6.41
CA VAL A 196 -4.43 16.30 -6.62
C VAL A 196 -4.46 16.90 -8.04
N VAL A 197 -4.83 16.11 -9.05
CA VAL A 197 -5.07 16.59 -10.43
C VAL A 197 -6.25 17.55 -10.48
N CYS A 198 -7.39 17.21 -9.87
CA CYS A 198 -8.56 18.08 -9.81
C CYS A 198 -8.28 19.40 -9.07
N LEU A 199 -7.46 19.42 -8.01
CA LEU A 199 -7.05 20.67 -7.37
C LEU A 199 -6.23 21.55 -8.32
N ASN A 200 -5.25 20.96 -9.02
CA ASN A 200 -4.43 21.69 -9.97
C ASN A 200 -5.29 22.27 -11.10
N GLU A 201 -6.15 21.47 -11.74
CA GLU A 201 -7.06 21.95 -12.79
C GLU A 201 -8.07 23.00 -12.28
N PHE A 202 -8.57 22.87 -11.04
CA PHE A 202 -9.49 23.83 -10.46
C PHE A 202 -8.85 25.19 -10.20
N PHE A 203 -7.64 25.22 -9.64
CA PHE A 203 -6.94 26.46 -9.29
C PHE A 203 -6.25 27.14 -10.48
N ASN A 204 -6.01 26.42 -11.59
CA ASN A 204 -5.59 27.02 -12.87
C ASN A 204 -6.64 28.01 -13.45
N ASP A 205 -7.91 27.92 -13.05
CA ASP A 205 -8.94 28.90 -13.40
C ASP A 205 -9.01 30.00 -12.32
N GLU A 206 -8.41 31.16 -12.60
CA GLU A 206 -8.40 32.33 -11.70
C GLU A 206 -9.79 32.71 -11.15
N ARG A 207 -10.86 32.46 -11.92
CA ARG A 207 -12.23 32.80 -11.50
C ARG A 207 -12.76 31.79 -10.49
N ARG A 208 -12.40 30.51 -10.63
CA ARG A 208 -12.69 29.46 -9.63
C ARG A 208 -11.88 29.69 -8.36
N ALA A 209 -10.58 29.93 -8.49
CA ALA A 209 -9.69 30.32 -7.40
C ALA A 209 -10.25 31.51 -6.59
N ALA A 210 -10.58 32.62 -7.27
CA ALA A 210 -11.11 33.82 -6.64
C ALA A 210 -12.55 33.66 -6.10
N ALA A 211 -13.33 32.69 -6.57
CA ALA A 211 -14.63 32.34 -6.01
C ALA A 211 -14.52 31.42 -4.78
N PHE A 212 -13.54 30.52 -4.77
CA PHE A 212 -13.21 29.63 -3.65
C PHE A 212 -12.66 30.43 -2.47
N GLY A 213 -11.65 31.28 -2.69
CA GLY A 213 -11.02 32.10 -1.64
C GLY A 213 -11.95 33.10 -0.93
N ARG A 214 -13.12 33.40 -1.51
CA ARG A 214 -14.17 34.22 -0.85
C ARG A 214 -15.01 33.44 0.16
N ARG A 215 -14.94 32.11 0.15
CA ARG A 215 -15.70 31.22 1.04
C ARG A 215 -14.77 30.70 2.13
N ARG A 216 -14.78 31.39 3.28
CA ARG A 216 -13.93 31.07 4.43
C ARG A 216 -13.96 29.57 4.78
N GLU A 217 -15.15 28.99 4.87
CA GLU A 217 -15.39 27.55 5.13
C GLU A 217 -14.62 26.61 4.18
N PHE A 218 -14.46 26.99 2.91
CA PHE A 218 -13.78 26.16 1.91
C PHE A 218 -12.25 26.28 2.02
N VAL A 219 -11.75 27.47 2.39
CA VAL A 219 -10.32 27.70 2.66
C VAL A 219 -9.90 27.01 3.96
N GLU A 220 -10.74 27.07 5.00
CA GLU A 220 -10.53 26.35 6.27
C GLU A 220 -10.52 24.83 6.03
N ALA A 221 -11.51 24.27 5.31
CA ALA A 221 -11.52 22.83 5.00
C ALA A 221 -10.32 22.37 4.15
N LEU A 222 -9.76 23.21 3.29
CA LEU A 222 -8.56 22.90 2.51
C LEU A 222 -7.28 22.97 3.36
N HIS A 223 -7.24 23.85 4.37
CA HIS A 223 -6.19 23.84 5.39
C HIS A 223 -6.28 22.61 6.29
N ASP A 224 -7.46 22.26 6.81
CA ASP A 224 -7.69 21.05 7.61
C ASP A 224 -7.23 19.79 6.86
N LEU A 225 -7.53 19.72 5.55
CA LEU A 225 -7.08 18.62 4.70
C LEU A 225 -5.56 18.59 4.49
N ALA A 226 -4.90 19.74 4.32
CA ALA A 226 -3.44 19.81 4.24
C ALA A 226 -2.77 19.34 5.56
N ASP A 227 -3.40 19.67 6.68
CA ASP A 227 -2.99 19.24 8.02
C ASP A 227 -3.23 17.74 8.27
N ILE A 228 -4.24 17.13 7.64
CA ILE A 228 -4.48 15.67 7.64
C ILE A 228 -3.44 14.96 6.76
N VAL A 229 -3.16 15.49 5.56
CA VAL A 229 -2.12 14.98 4.66
C VAL A 229 -0.77 14.90 5.37
N GLU A 230 -0.31 15.99 5.99
CA GLU A 230 0.99 16.04 6.65
C GLU A 230 1.12 15.03 7.81
N LYS A 231 0.05 14.84 8.61
CA LYS A 231 0.00 13.85 9.69
C LYS A 231 -0.04 12.41 9.17
N SER A 232 -0.72 12.16 8.05
CA SER A 232 -0.85 10.81 7.47
C SER A 232 0.49 10.23 7.02
N GLN A 233 1.41 11.07 6.55
CA GLN A 233 2.72 10.68 6.02
C GLN A 233 3.73 10.27 7.10
N GLU A 234 3.61 10.81 8.33
CA GLU A 234 4.67 10.73 9.34
C GLU A 234 4.98 9.28 9.75
N ALA A 235 3.96 8.43 9.85
CA ALA A 235 4.14 7.00 10.09
C ALA A 235 4.68 6.23 8.87
N ALA A 236 4.18 6.55 7.66
CA ALA A 236 4.49 5.82 6.43
C ALA A 236 5.96 5.91 6.00
N ARG A 237 6.63 7.03 6.30
CA ARG A 237 8.06 7.25 5.98
C ARG A 237 9.00 6.18 6.54
N HIS A 238 8.60 5.42 7.55
CA HIS A 238 9.42 4.40 8.20
C HIS A 238 9.37 3.01 7.53
N HIS A 239 8.28 2.65 6.84
CA HIS A 239 8.07 1.28 6.35
C HIS A 239 9.00 0.87 5.19
N PRO A 240 9.27 1.69 4.15
CA PRO A 240 10.19 1.32 3.08
C PRO A 240 11.61 1.05 3.61
N GLY A 241 12.08 1.86 4.55
CA GLY A 241 13.42 1.74 5.14
C GLY A 241 13.67 0.40 5.82
N VAL A 242 12.66 -0.21 6.45
CA VAL A 242 12.81 -1.51 7.10
C VAL A 242 12.88 -2.65 6.07
N LEU A 243 12.15 -2.56 4.95
CA LEU A 243 12.27 -3.52 3.84
C LEU A 243 13.64 -3.42 3.14
N TRP A 244 14.19 -2.20 3.00
CA TRP A 244 15.57 -1.99 2.53
C TRP A 244 16.61 -2.57 3.52
N CYS A 245 16.51 -2.26 4.82
CA CYS A 245 17.39 -2.84 5.85
C CYS A 245 17.36 -4.38 5.88
N ASN A 246 16.23 -5.00 5.58
CA ASN A 246 16.11 -6.45 5.46
C ASN A 246 16.80 -7.01 4.20
N LYS A 247 16.96 -6.24 3.12
CA LYS A 247 17.86 -6.60 2.00
C LYS A 247 19.33 -6.44 2.37
N ASP A 248 19.70 -5.34 3.01
CA ASP A 248 21.12 -5.07 3.33
C ASP A 248 21.69 -6.07 4.35
N ARG A 249 20.84 -6.69 5.17
CA ARG A 249 21.22 -7.85 6.00
C ARG A 249 21.73 -9.05 5.18
N ASN A 250 21.33 -9.24 3.93
CA ASN A 250 21.87 -10.30 3.06
C ASN A 250 23.33 -10.02 2.66
N TRP A 251 23.75 -8.75 2.56
CA TRP A 251 25.15 -8.41 2.29
C TRP A 251 26.08 -8.80 3.46
N VAL A 252 25.59 -8.75 4.70
CA VAL A 252 26.34 -9.14 5.90
C VAL A 252 26.67 -10.65 5.93
N HIS A 253 26.02 -11.48 5.10
CA HIS A 253 26.39 -12.88 4.91
C HIS A 253 27.41 -13.11 3.79
N ARG A 254 27.40 -12.33 2.69
CA ARG A 254 28.43 -12.46 1.63
C ARG A 254 29.83 -12.09 2.14
N SER A 255 29.93 -11.18 3.11
CA SER A 255 31.19 -10.80 3.77
C SER A 255 31.72 -11.81 4.79
N ARG A 256 31.21 -13.05 4.83
CA ARG A 256 31.72 -14.16 5.68
C ARG A 256 32.22 -15.37 4.89
N ILE A 257 32.34 -15.24 3.55
CA ILE A 257 32.94 -16.26 2.67
C ILE A 257 34.17 -15.67 1.97
N TYR A 258 35.12 -15.21 2.79
CA TYR A 258 36.50 -14.84 2.46
C TYR A 258 37.38 -15.04 3.69
#